data_AF-A0A4Y2CWU8-F1
#
_entry.id   AF-A0A4Y2CWU8-F1
#
_cell.length_a   1.000
_cell.length_b   1.000
_cell.length_c   1.000
_cell.angle_alpha   90.00
_cell.angle_beta   90.00
_cell.angle_gamma   90.00
#
_symmetry.space_group_name_H-M   'P 1'
#
loop_
_entity.id
_entity.type
_entity.pdbx_description
1 polymer ?
#
loop_
_entity_poly.entity_id
_entity_poly.type
_entity_poly.pdbx_seq_one_letter_code
_entity_poly.pdbx_strand_id
1 'polypeptide(L)'
;MPLKPEFPETMLGNSKMIASKRLGQLWTRLERDPTMKALYSDFLNEYESLHHMEEVKEDTDLDAGYYLPHHGILRPDNKTTKLRVVFNASSKTSSGYSLNDLLYKGGVLQEDLF
;
A
#
# COMPACT_ATOMS: atom_id res chain seq x y z
N MET A 1 6.57 -8.47 -9.16
CA MET A 1 8.04 -8.64 -9.05
C MET A 1 8.29 -9.94 -8.32
N PRO A 2 9.28 -10.75 -8.71
CA PRO A 2 9.58 -11.99 -8.01
C PRO A 2 10.21 -11.70 -6.62
N LEU A 3 9.93 -12.58 -5.67
CA LEU A 3 10.66 -12.65 -4.40
C LEU A 3 12.08 -13.15 -4.66
N LYS A 4 13.02 -12.65 -3.87
CA LYS A 4 14.39 -13.15 -3.82
C LYS A 4 14.41 -14.55 -3.19
N PRO A 5 15.04 -15.56 -3.80
CA PRO A 5 15.07 -16.94 -3.29
C PRO A 5 15.65 -17.05 -1.88
N GLU A 6 16.57 -16.14 -1.50
CA GLU A 6 17.15 -16.09 -0.16
C GLU A 6 16.17 -15.63 0.93
N PHE A 7 14.99 -15.12 0.58
CA PHE A 7 13.99 -14.65 1.53
C PHE A 7 12.63 -15.35 1.36
N PRO A 8 12.33 -16.40 2.14
CA PRO A 8 10.98 -16.96 2.18
C PRO A 8 9.96 -15.93 2.69
N GLU A 9 8.70 -16.02 2.26
CA GLU A 9 7.61 -15.11 2.69
C GLU A 9 7.45 -15.03 4.21
N THR A 10 7.74 -16.13 4.91
CA THR A 10 7.73 -16.23 6.37
C THR A 10 8.71 -15.27 7.06
N MET A 11 9.71 -14.72 6.35
CA MET A 11 10.67 -13.74 6.89
C MET A 11 10.04 -12.36 7.16
N LEU A 12 8.91 -12.03 6.55
CA LEU A 12 8.27 -10.73 6.80
C LEU A 12 7.64 -10.66 8.19
N GLY A 13 7.33 -11.78 8.86
CA GLY A 13 6.60 -11.72 10.13
C GLY A 13 5.28 -10.95 9.98
N ASN A 14 4.86 -10.24 11.03
CA ASN A 14 3.56 -9.57 11.06
C ASN A 14 3.63 -8.10 10.60
N SER A 15 2.84 -7.76 9.59
CA SER A 15 2.64 -6.38 9.09
C SER A 15 1.29 -5.76 9.51
N LYS A 16 0.31 -6.60 9.90
CA LYS A 16 -1.08 -6.22 10.20
C LYS A 16 -1.16 -5.13 11.26
N MET A 17 -0.45 -5.30 12.38
CA MET A 17 -0.48 -4.34 13.50
C MET A 17 -0.11 -2.90 13.05
N ILE A 18 0.94 -2.77 12.23
CA ILE A 18 1.40 -1.45 11.74
C ILE A 18 0.40 -0.88 10.74
N ALA A 19 -0.09 -1.70 9.80
CA ALA A 19 -1.08 -1.27 8.82
C ALA A 19 -2.39 -0.82 9.49
N SER A 20 -2.91 -1.57 10.46
CA SER A 20 -4.11 -1.22 11.22
C SER A 20 -3.94 0.10 12.00
N LYS A 21 -2.78 0.32 12.64
CA LYS A 21 -2.49 1.59 13.32
C LYS A 21 -2.50 2.77 12.34
N ARG A 22 -1.92 2.60 11.15
CA ARG A 22 -1.92 3.64 10.11
C ARG A 22 -3.31 3.88 9.53
N LEU A 23 -4.11 2.83 9.38
CA LEU A 23 -5.50 2.93 8.96
C LEU A 23 -6.33 3.76 9.95
N GLY A 24 -6.17 3.53 11.26
CA GLY A 24 -6.85 4.34 12.28
C GLY A 24 -6.48 5.83 12.20
N GLN A 25 -5.19 6.13 11.98
CA GLN A 25 -4.73 7.52 11.78
C GLN A 25 -5.34 8.16 10.52
N LEU A 26 -5.44 7.38 9.43
CA LEU A 26 -6.09 7.82 8.20
C LEU A 26 -7.57 8.13 8.47
N TRP A 27 -8.29 7.24 9.13
CA TRP A 27 -9.71 7.45 9.46
C TRP A 27 -9.94 8.71 10.27
N THR A 28 -9.17 8.93 11.35
CA THR A 28 -9.26 10.17 12.14
C THR A 28 -9.03 11.42 11.29
N ARG A 29 -8.13 11.36 10.30
CA ARG A 29 -7.90 12.47 9.37
C ARG A 29 -9.09 12.68 8.44
N LEU A 30 -9.63 11.62 7.85
CA LEU A 30 -10.78 11.69 6.94
C LEU A 30 -12.05 12.19 7.65
N GLU A 31 -12.25 11.84 8.92
CA GLU A 31 -13.36 12.36 9.72
C GLU A 31 -13.30 13.87 9.93
N ARG A 32 -12.09 14.43 10.01
CA ARG A 32 -11.86 15.86 10.21
C ARG A 32 -11.86 16.67 8.91
N ASP A 33 -11.71 16.00 7.76
CA ASP A 33 -11.64 16.61 6.44
C ASP A 33 -12.62 15.93 5.47
N PRO A 34 -13.88 16.43 5.39
CA PRO A 34 -14.90 15.87 4.51
C PRO A 34 -14.51 15.87 3.03
N THR A 35 -13.71 16.84 2.60
CA THR A 35 -13.25 16.92 1.20
C THR A 35 -12.28 15.78 0.91
N MET A 36 -11.31 15.56 1.80
CA MET A 36 -10.37 14.46 1.66
C MET A 36 -11.07 13.10 1.75
N LYS A 37 -12.10 12.97 2.61
CA LYS A 37 -12.93 11.77 2.70
C LYS A 37 -13.63 11.43 1.40
N ALA A 38 -14.31 12.41 0.79
CA ALA A 38 -14.98 12.22 -0.50
C ALA A 38 -14.01 11.76 -1.58
N LEU A 39 -12.88 12.45 -1.74
CA LEU A 39 -11.85 12.07 -2.71
C LEU A 39 -11.28 10.66 -2.47
N TYR A 40 -11.14 10.25 -1.21
CA TYR A 40 -10.64 8.91 -0.87
C TYR A 40 -11.67 7.83 -1.21
N SER A 41 -12.95 8.08 -0.91
CA SER A 41 -14.05 7.19 -1.29
C SER A 41 -14.14 7.03 -2.80
N ASP A 42 -14.04 8.13 -3.55
CA ASP A 42 -14.06 8.09 -5.02
C ASP A 42 -12.91 7.26 -5.57
N PHE A 43 -11.69 7.44 -5.04
CA PHE A 43 -10.54 6.63 -5.42
C PHE A 43 -10.77 5.14 -5.16
N LEU A 44 -11.27 4.77 -3.98
CA LEU A 44 -11.50 3.35 -3.64
C LEU A 44 -12.56 2.73 -4.57
N ASN A 45 -13.68 3.42 -4.80
CA ASN A 45 -14.72 2.94 -5.70
C ASN A 45 -14.21 2.74 -7.13
N GLU A 46 -13.41 3.68 -7.65
CA GLU A 46 -12.78 3.55 -8.96
C GLU A 46 -11.82 2.34 -8.98
N TYR A 47 -10.97 2.20 -7.96
CA TYR A 47 -9.99 1.12 -7.86
C TYR A 47 -10.63 -0.26 -7.82
N GLU A 48 -11.78 -0.41 -7.12
CA GLU A 48 -12.59 -1.63 -7.15
C GLU A 48 -13.27 -1.84 -8.51
N SER A 49 -13.86 -0.80 -9.10
CA SER A 49 -14.53 -0.91 -10.41
C SER A 49 -13.58 -1.35 -11.53
N LEU A 50 -12.31 -0.95 -11.43
CA LEU A 50 -11.23 -1.36 -12.33
C LEU A 50 -10.66 -2.75 -11.99
N HIS A 51 -11.25 -3.45 -11.01
CA HIS A 51 -10.83 -4.76 -10.52
C HIS A 51 -9.36 -4.75 -10.04
N HIS A 52 -8.91 -3.63 -9.49
CA HIS A 52 -7.58 -3.51 -8.87
C HIS A 52 -7.58 -3.83 -7.37
N MET A 53 -8.77 -3.96 -6.76
CA MET A 53 -8.97 -4.53 -5.43
C MET A 53 -10.28 -5.30 -5.38
N GLU A 54 -10.39 -6.19 -4.38
CA GLU A 54 -11.62 -6.89 -4.04
C GLU A 54 -11.77 -6.95 -2.52
N GLU A 55 -13.02 -7.06 -2.06
CA GLU A 55 -13.31 -7.29 -0.64
C GLU A 55 -12.91 -8.71 -0.23
N VAL A 56 -12.11 -8.82 0.84
CA VAL A 56 -11.72 -10.10 1.42
C VAL A 56 -12.89 -10.67 2.24
N LYS A 57 -13.51 -11.75 1.75
CA LYS A 57 -14.74 -12.34 2.32
C LYS A 57 -14.51 -13.25 3.53
N GLU A 58 -13.35 -13.87 3.62
CA GLU A 58 -12.99 -14.78 4.71
C GLU A 58 -11.57 -14.48 5.17
N ASP A 59 -11.31 -14.57 6.48
CA ASP A 59 -9.98 -14.41 7.08
C ASP A 59 -9.12 -15.67 6.86
N THR A 60 -9.27 -16.31 5.70
CA THR A 60 -8.60 -17.56 5.34
C THR A 60 -7.16 -17.28 4.89
N ASP A 61 -6.23 -17.81 5.67
CA ASP A 61 -4.77 -17.76 5.52
C ASP A 61 -4.12 -16.36 5.58
N LEU A 62 -4.43 -15.61 6.65
CA LEU A 62 -3.65 -14.43 7.05
C LEU A 62 -2.16 -14.70 7.34
N ASP A 63 -1.77 -15.96 7.52
CA ASP A 63 -0.37 -16.33 7.74
C ASP A 63 0.51 -16.18 6.49
N ALA A 64 -0.09 -16.02 5.29
CA ALA A 64 0.62 -15.76 4.04
C ALA A 64 0.41 -14.33 3.49
N GLY A 65 -0.44 -13.52 4.11
CA GLY A 65 -0.80 -12.18 3.62
C GLY A 65 0.13 -11.05 4.11
N TYR A 66 0.47 -10.11 3.23
CA TYR A 66 1.19 -8.88 3.60
C TYR A 66 0.27 -7.65 3.58
N TYR A 67 0.14 -6.97 4.71
CA TYR A 67 -0.65 -5.76 4.83
C TYR A 67 0.17 -4.51 4.53
N LEU A 68 -0.21 -3.79 3.47
CA LEU A 68 0.41 -2.53 3.10
C LEU A 68 -0.30 -1.35 3.78
N PRO A 69 0.39 -0.57 4.62
CA PRO A 69 -0.11 0.74 5.01
C PRO A 69 -0.31 1.61 3.77
N HIS A 70 -1.34 2.42 3.75
CA HIS A 70 -1.61 3.33 2.63
C HIS A 70 -2.00 4.71 3.12
N HIS A 71 -1.78 5.72 2.29
CA HIS A 71 -2.14 7.10 2.61
C HIS A 71 -2.40 7.93 1.35
N GLY A 72 -3.21 8.98 1.50
CA GLY A 72 -3.55 9.90 0.42
C GLY A 72 -2.62 11.11 0.38
N ILE A 73 -2.18 11.47 -0.81
CA ILE A 73 -1.44 12.69 -1.11
C ILE A 73 -2.33 13.57 -1.98
N LEU A 74 -2.72 14.74 -1.45
CA LEU A 74 -3.46 15.73 -2.21
C LEU A 74 -2.51 16.48 -3.14
N ARG A 75 -2.88 16.56 -4.42
CA ARG A 75 -2.20 17.33 -5.45
C ARG A 75 -3.24 18.26 -6.09
N PRO A 76 -3.57 19.40 -5.45
CA PRO A 76 -4.62 20.29 -5.93
C PRO A 76 -4.32 20.82 -7.34
N ASP A 77 -3.04 20.91 -7.70
CA ASP A 77 -2.56 21.40 -9.00
C ASP A 77 -2.62 20.34 -10.12
N ASN A 78 -2.94 19.08 -9.79
CA ASN A 78 -3.04 18.02 -10.79
C ASN A 78 -4.38 18.09 -11.52
N LYS A 79 -4.33 18.19 -12.86
CA LYS A 79 -5.50 18.34 -13.74
C LYS A 79 -6.37 17.09 -13.83
N THR A 80 -5.79 15.89 -13.65
CA THR A 80 -6.52 14.62 -13.85
C THR A 80 -7.05 14.04 -12.54
N THR A 81 -6.20 13.92 -11.50
CA THR A 81 -6.58 13.36 -10.20
C THR A 81 -6.07 14.22 -9.06
N LYS A 82 -6.99 14.79 -8.26
CA LYS A 82 -6.65 15.65 -7.11
C LYS A 82 -6.09 14.85 -5.94
N LEU A 83 -6.41 13.56 -5.82
CA LEU A 83 -5.89 12.65 -4.80
C LEU A 83 -5.13 11.51 -5.45
N ARG A 84 -3.99 11.14 -4.85
CA ARG A 84 -3.31 9.86 -5.14
C ARG A 84 -3.17 9.07 -3.84
N VAL A 85 -3.59 7.81 -3.85
CA VAL A 85 -3.35 6.88 -2.74
C VAL A 85 -2.05 6.12 -3.00
N VAL A 86 -1.19 6.08 -2.00
CA VAL A 86 0.11 5.42 -2.06
C VAL A 86 0.14 4.26 -1.07
N PHE A 87 0.41 3.06 -1.58
CA PHE A 87 0.66 1.86 -0.78
C PHE A 87 2.15 1.76 -0.41
N ASN A 88 2.45 1.66 0.88
CA ASN A 88 3.81 1.74 1.39
C ASN A 88 4.42 0.35 1.62
N ALA A 89 5.04 -0.19 0.57
CA ALA A 89 5.80 -1.45 0.64
C ALA A 89 7.17 -1.34 1.32
N SER A 90 7.61 -0.13 1.68
CA SER A 90 8.84 0.12 2.45
C SER A 90 8.63 0.13 3.96
N SER A 91 7.37 0.02 4.43
CA SER A 91 7.09 -0.09 5.86
C SER A 91 7.68 -1.39 6.39
N LYS A 92 8.55 -1.29 7.39
CA LYS A 92 9.08 -2.45 8.10
C LYS A 92 7.98 -3.16 8.88
N THR A 93 8.10 -4.48 8.98
CA THR A 93 7.23 -5.36 9.78
C THR A 93 7.83 -5.67 11.15
N SER A 94 7.23 -6.60 11.90
CA SER A 94 7.79 -7.11 13.15
C SER A 94 9.18 -7.75 13.03
N SER A 95 9.57 -8.23 11.84
CA SER A 95 10.90 -8.81 11.61
C SER A 95 11.97 -7.77 11.30
N GLY A 96 11.58 -6.50 11.11
CA GLY A 96 12.48 -5.40 10.74
C GLY A 96 12.77 -5.29 9.24
N TYR A 97 12.27 -6.21 8.42
CA TYR A 97 12.30 -6.15 6.95
C TYR A 97 11.00 -5.53 6.40
N SER A 98 11.07 -5.00 5.19
CA SER A 98 9.91 -4.52 4.42
C SER A 98 9.70 -5.40 3.18
N LEU A 99 8.51 -5.37 2.59
CA LEU A 99 8.23 -6.10 1.34
C LEU A 99 9.24 -5.74 0.23
N ASN A 100 9.63 -4.46 0.13
CA ASN A 100 10.64 -4.02 -0.84
C ASN A 100 12.03 -4.62 -0.61
N ASP A 101 12.38 -5.04 0.62
CA ASP A 101 13.67 -5.67 0.90
C ASP A 101 13.72 -7.08 0.32
N LEU A 102 12.58 -7.78 0.31
CA LEU A 102 12.46 -9.17 -0.14
C LEU A 102 12.19 -9.28 -1.65
N LEU A 103 11.63 -8.25 -2.27
CA LEU A 103 11.42 -8.22 -3.71
C LEU A 103 12.72 -7.88 -4.45
N TYR A 104 12.91 -8.48 -5.63
CA TYR A 104 13.94 -8.00 -6.54
C TYR A 104 13.66 -6.56 -6.97
N LYS A 105 14.71 -5.73 -6.99
CA LYS A 105 14.65 -4.45 -7.68
C LYS A 105 14.49 -4.75 -9.16
N GLY A 106 13.54 -4.09 -9.82
CA GLY A 106 13.46 -4.13 -11.27
C GLY A 106 14.79 -3.68 -11.89
N GLY A 107 15.17 -4.26 -13.04
CA GLY A 107 16.34 -3.82 -13.78
C GLY A 107 16.25 -2.32 -14.10
N VAL A 108 17.39 -1.65 -14.14
CA VAL A 108 17.45 -0.25 -14.57
C VAL A 108 17.14 -0.23 -16.06
N LEU A 109 15.96 0.31 -16.42
CA LEU A 109 15.54 0.45 -17.83
C LEU A 109 16.21 1.64 -18.53
N GLN A 110 16.88 2.50 -17.77
CA GLN A 110 17.51 3.70 -18.28
C GLN A 110 18.98 3.38 -18.60
N GLU A 111 19.37 3.52 -19.87
CA GLU A 111 20.77 3.46 -20.27
C GLU A 111 21.55 4.58 -19.56
N ASP A 112 22.81 4.31 -19.20
CA ASP A 112 23.68 5.32 -18.62
C ASP A 112 23.76 6.52 -19.58
N LEU A 113 23.37 7.69 -19.08
CA LEU A 113 23.53 8.95 -19.80
C LEU A 113 25.03 9.27 -19.83
N PHE A 114 25.68 8.99 -20.97
CA PHE A 114 27.03 9.44 -21.29
C PHE A 114 27.05 10.91 -21.72
#